data_AF-A0A4Y2LTL3-F1
#
_entry.id   AF-A0A4Y2LTL3-F1
#
_cell.length_a   1.000
_cell.length_b   1.000
_cell.length_c   1.000
_cell.angle_alpha   90.00
_cell.angle_beta   90.00
_cell.angle_gamma   90.00
#
_symmetry.space_group_name_H-M   'P 1'
#
loop_
_entity.id
_entity.type
_entity.pdbx_description
1 polymer ?
#
loop_
_entity_poly.entity_id
_entity_poly.type
_entity_poly.pdbx_seq_one_letter_code
_entity_poly.pdbx_strand_id
1 'polypeptide(L)'
;MPYHMGKRKSGPFSGQQNASKYSTVTNFPTFFLIKRKTTSNETFHTVSPFLVEKDITATVGDVKSTKKLRSGDLLVEVQSRKQSEQIVKLKTFSNIQISVSPHASLNSSKGVITCGELLNVPTEEILKELQGQGVSHVRRISIRRDGQLLNTKHLILTFDSAKLPEHIKAGYMRLSVRTYIPNPLRCFKCQRFGHSKTSCRGTLICARCAEVGHESTDCTRAEKCVNCKGTHFVFSKLFCLETRERNNFYENKKADFVSRSQKTHKISDTNARK
;
A
#
# COMPACT_ATOMS: atom_id res chain seq x y z
N MET A 1 40.77 -0.52 -55.17
CA MET A 1 39.42 0.10 -55.10
C MET A 1 39.34 0.91 -53.81
N PRO A 2 39.35 2.25 -53.88
CA PRO A 2 39.35 3.12 -52.71
C PRO A 2 37.92 3.47 -52.30
N TYR A 3 37.60 3.41 -51.00
CA TYR A 3 36.34 3.93 -50.47
C TYR A 3 36.50 5.40 -50.11
N HIS A 4 35.69 6.24 -50.74
CA HIS A 4 35.61 7.68 -50.56
C HIS A 4 35.24 8.08 -49.12
N MET A 5 36.05 8.95 -48.50
CA MET A 5 35.69 9.72 -47.31
C MET A 5 34.66 10.80 -47.68
N GLY A 6 33.43 10.65 -47.18
CA GLY A 6 32.38 11.67 -47.27
C GLY A 6 32.56 12.79 -46.22
N LYS A 7 32.32 14.03 -46.66
CA LYS A 7 32.56 15.29 -45.91
C LYS A 7 31.74 15.40 -44.61
N ARG A 8 32.39 15.89 -43.54
CA ARG A 8 31.74 16.35 -42.29
C ARG A 8 30.85 17.57 -42.58
N LYS A 9 29.57 17.51 -42.23
CA LYS A 9 28.70 18.68 -42.11
C LYS A 9 28.60 19.08 -40.63
N SER A 10 29.07 20.28 -40.32
CA SER A 10 28.86 20.97 -39.04
C SER A 10 27.48 21.61 -39.04
N GLY A 11 26.50 20.97 -38.41
CA GLY A 11 25.21 21.58 -38.06
C GLY A 11 25.18 21.89 -36.57
N PRO A 12 24.56 23.01 -36.13
CA PRO A 12 24.47 23.32 -34.72
C PRO A 12 23.51 22.33 -34.07
N PHE A 13 24.02 21.50 -33.16
CA PHE A 13 23.20 20.71 -32.24
C PHE A 13 22.55 21.68 -31.24
N SER A 14 21.46 22.32 -31.62
CA SER A 14 20.53 22.90 -30.65
C SER A 14 19.76 21.75 -30.01
N GLY A 15 20.42 21.03 -29.10
CA GLY A 15 19.75 20.12 -28.19
C GLY A 15 18.86 20.96 -27.28
N GLN A 16 17.60 21.16 -27.67
CA GLN A 16 16.56 21.54 -26.71
C GLN A 16 16.64 20.53 -25.58
N GLN A 17 17.11 20.99 -24.42
CA GLN A 17 16.97 20.25 -23.18
C GLN A 17 15.47 20.10 -22.97
N ASN A 18 14.94 18.94 -23.35
CA ASN A 18 13.68 18.45 -22.80
C ASN A 18 13.95 18.18 -21.32
N ALA A 19 13.92 19.26 -20.53
CA ALA A 19 13.67 19.19 -19.12
C ALA A 19 12.31 18.51 -19.00
N SER A 20 12.33 17.18 -18.90
CA SER A 20 11.17 16.41 -18.48
C SER A 20 10.71 17.06 -17.20
N LYS A 21 9.60 17.79 -17.26
CA LYS A 21 8.89 18.29 -16.09
C LYS A 21 8.60 17.05 -15.25
N TYR A 22 9.50 16.73 -14.31
CA TYR A 22 9.15 15.96 -13.14
C TYR A 22 8.18 16.87 -12.43
N SER A 23 6.90 16.78 -12.82
CA SER A 23 5.81 17.42 -12.11
C SER A 23 6.04 17.04 -10.67
N THR A 24 6.44 18.01 -9.85
CA THR A 24 6.42 17.89 -8.41
C THR A 24 4.95 17.68 -8.09
N VAL A 25 4.52 16.41 -8.11
CA VAL A 25 3.17 16.04 -7.69
C VAL A 25 3.17 16.46 -6.24
N THR A 26 2.55 17.60 -5.99
CA THR A 26 2.40 18.08 -4.63
C THR A 26 1.45 17.07 -4.00
N ASN A 27 2.01 16.11 -3.28
CA ASN A 27 1.23 15.09 -2.59
C ASN A 27 0.36 15.82 -1.55
N PHE A 28 -0.93 15.51 -1.55
CA PHE A 28 -1.86 15.92 -0.52
C PHE A 28 -2.56 14.66 -0.02
N PRO A 29 -2.92 14.59 1.28
CA PRO A 29 -3.69 13.45 1.78
C PRO A 29 -5.03 13.36 1.03
N THR A 30 -5.35 12.17 0.54
CA THR A 30 -6.59 11.88 -0.19
C THR A 30 -7.63 11.19 0.68
N PHE A 31 -7.20 10.47 1.71
CA PHE A 31 -8.08 9.73 2.61
C PHE A 31 -8.10 10.36 4.00
N PHE A 32 -9.28 10.67 4.51
CA PHE A 32 -9.48 11.27 5.83
C PHE A 32 -10.42 10.43 6.68
N LEU A 33 -10.09 10.30 7.95
CA LEU A 33 -10.92 9.68 8.97
C LEU A 33 -11.60 10.77 9.78
N ILE A 34 -12.93 10.72 9.82
CA ILE A 34 -13.77 11.60 10.62
C ILE A 34 -14.33 10.78 11.77
N LYS A 35 -14.07 11.25 12.99
CA LYS A 35 -14.56 10.65 14.24
C LYS A 35 -15.38 11.68 15.00
N ARG A 36 -16.35 11.22 15.78
CA ARG A 36 -17.04 12.10 16.73
C ARG A 36 -16.13 12.35 17.93
N LYS A 37 -16.10 13.60 18.40
CA LYS A 37 -15.49 13.96 19.68
C LYS A 37 -16.56 13.85 20.75
N THR A 38 -16.56 12.77 21.52
CA THR A 38 -17.53 12.55 22.60
C THR A 38 -16.85 11.91 23.81
N THR A 39 -17.45 12.08 24.98
CA THR A 39 -17.02 11.42 26.23
C THR A 39 -17.60 10.01 26.38
N SER A 40 -18.59 9.65 25.55
CA SER A 40 -19.35 8.39 25.59
C SER A 40 -19.01 7.42 24.45
N ASN A 41 -17.91 7.63 23.70
CA ASN A 41 -17.50 6.82 22.54
C ASN A 41 -18.59 6.65 21.46
N GLU A 42 -19.44 7.66 21.28
CA GLU A 42 -20.47 7.63 20.24
C GLU A 42 -19.86 7.66 18.83
N THR A 43 -20.58 7.06 17.89
CA THR A 43 -20.15 6.89 16.49
C THR A 43 -21.21 7.42 15.52
N PHE A 44 -20.97 7.33 14.21
CA PHE A 44 -21.95 7.69 13.19
C PHE A 44 -22.95 6.55 12.88
N HIS A 45 -23.07 5.54 13.75
CA HIS A 45 -24.10 4.51 13.59
C HIS A 45 -25.52 5.07 13.73
N THR A 46 -25.70 6.05 14.61
CA THR A 46 -27.00 6.67 14.93
C THR A 46 -27.21 8.01 14.23
N VAL A 47 -26.27 8.45 13.40
CA VAL A 47 -26.33 9.74 12.70
C VAL A 47 -26.89 9.53 11.30
N SER A 48 -27.81 10.42 10.90
CA SER A 48 -28.42 10.39 9.56
C SER A 48 -27.36 10.53 8.47
N PRO A 49 -27.32 9.64 7.46
CA PRO A 49 -26.38 9.74 6.34
C PRO A 49 -26.60 11.01 5.52
N PHE A 50 -27.83 11.49 5.40
CA PHE A 50 -28.16 12.72 4.67
C PHE A 50 -27.60 13.98 5.33
N LEU A 51 -27.57 14.00 6.68
CA LEU A 51 -26.97 15.10 7.43
C LEU A 51 -25.46 15.16 7.18
N VAL A 52 -24.81 13.99 7.27
CA VAL A 52 -23.37 13.86 6.99
C VAL A 52 -23.05 14.32 5.56
N GLU A 53 -23.82 13.86 4.57
CA GLU A 53 -23.63 14.25 3.17
C GLU A 53 -23.80 15.76 2.97
N LYS A 54 -24.88 16.35 3.49
CA LYS A 54 -25.14 17.79 3.36
C LYS A 54 -24.02 18.64 3.95
N ASP A 55 -23.52 18.30 5.14
CA ASP A 55 -22.46 19.08 5.81
C ASP A 55 -21.10 18.94 5.09
N ILE A 56 -20.79 17.74 4.58
CA ILE A 56 -19.59 17.51 3.77
C ILE A 56 -19.68 18.31 2.47
N THR A 57 -20.78 18.19 1.72
CA THR A 57 -20.95 18.87 0.43
C THR A 57 -20.97 20.39 0.60
N ALA A 58 -21.58 20.92 1.67
CA ALA A 58 -21.61 22.36 1.94
C ALA A 58 -20.20 22.95 2.16
N THR A 59 -19.28 22.20 2.77
CA THR A 59 -17.94 22.72 3.13
C THR A 59 -16.85 22.34 2.13
N VAL A 60 -16.90 21.11 1.62
CA VAL A 60 -15.86 20.48 0.81
C VAL A 60 -16.30 20.33 -0.66
N GLY A 61 -17.60 20.42 -0.93
CA GLY A 61 -18.18 20.06 -2.23
C GLY A 61 -18.25 18.54 -2.43
N ASP A 62 -18.48 18.13 -3.68
CA ASP A 62 -18.63 16.72 -4.02
C ASP A 62 -17.29 15.97 -3.90
N VAL A 63 -17.22 15.10 -2.89
CA VAL A 63 -16.06 14.24 -2.63
C VAL A 63 -16.14 12.93 -3.42
N LYS A 64 -15.01 12.24 -3.59
CA LYS A 64 -14.97 10.98 -4.36
C LYS A 64 -15.79 9.88 -3.71
N SER A 65 -15.70 9.75 -2.39
CA SER A 65 -16.54 8.83 -1.64
C SER A 65 -16.58 9.16 -0.15
N THR A 66 -17.70 8.83 0.48
CA THR A 66 -17.87 8.81 1.93
C THR A 66 -18.34 7.42 2.33
N LYS A 67 -17.63 6.76 3.24
CA LYS A 67 -17.91 5.38 3.66
C LYS A 67 -17.91 5.27 5.18
N LYS A 68 -18.97 4.70 5.76
CA LYS A 68 -18.98 4.32 7.18
C LYS A 68 -18.18 3.04 7.39
N LEU A 69 -17.21 3.08 8.29
CA LEU A 69 -16.38 1.94 8.67
C LEU A 69 -17.11 1.04 9.67
N ARG A 70 -16.60 -0.18 9.87
CA ARG A 70 -17.11 -1.08 10.92
C ARG A 70 -16.96 -0.51 12.33
N SER A 71 -16.00 0.40 12.54
CA SER A 71 -15.87 1.14 13.80
C SER A 71 -17.01 2.14 14.03
N GLY A 72 -17.81 2.45 13.00
CA GLY A 72 -18.80 3.52 13.02
C GLY A 72 -18.23 4.91 12.69
N ASP A 73 -16.92 5.02 12.45
CA ASP A 73 -16.28 6.24 11.93
C ASP A 73 -16.55 6.42 10.44
N LEU A 74 -16.32 7.62 9.91
CA LEU A 74 -16.45 7.91 8.48
C LEU A 74 -15.07 8.01 7.83
N LEU A 75 -14.91 7.35 6.69
CA LEU A 75 -13.79 7.52 5.80
C LEU A 75 -14.23 8.33 4.59
N VAL A 76 -13.55 9.44 4.33
CA VAL A 76 -13.80 10.32 3.19
C VAL A 76 -12.60 10.30 2.25
N GLU A 77 -12.86 10.15 0.96
CA GLU A 77 -11.86 10.25 -0.11
C GLU A 77 -12.09 11.55 -0.90
N VAL A 78 -11.11 12.44 -0.91
CA VAL A 78 -11.14 13.71 -1.65
C VAL A 78 -10.47 13.58 -3.02
N GLN A 79 -10.82 14.46 -3.96
CA GLN A 79 -10.31 14.44 -5.33
C GLN A 79 -9.27 15.53 -5.60
N SER A 80 -9.22 16.59 -4.79
CA SER A 80 -8.34 17.72 -5.03
C SER A 80 -7.64 18.22 -3.77
N ARG A 81 -6.53 18.94 -3.97
CA ARG A 81 -5.80 19.66 -2.92
C ARG A 81 -6.71 20.63 -2.16
N LYS A 82 -7.55 21.38 -2.88
CA LYS A 82 -8.50 22.32 -2.26
C LYS A 82 -9.44 21.59 -1.29
N GLN A 83 -9.99 20.45 -1.70
CA GLN A 83 -10.83 19.63 -0.83
C GLN A 83 -10.06 19.08 0.38
N SER A 84 -8.82 18.63 0.18
CA SER A 84 -7.92 18.17 1.24
C SER A 84 -7.67 19.26 2.30
N GLU A 85 -7.51 20.51 1.87
CA GLU A 85 -7.33 21.66 2.76
C GLU A 85 -8.64 22.08 3.44
N GLN A 86 -9.79 21.94 2.76
CA GLN A 86 -11.11 22.26 3.31
C GLN A 86 -11.58 21.24 4.35
N ILE A 87 -11.42 19.94 4.07
CA ILE A 87 -11.96 18.87 4.93
C ILE A 87 -11.33 18.87 6.32
N VAL A 88 -10.05 19.25 6.45
CA VAL A 88 -9.36 19.38 7.75
C VAL A 88 -9.96 20.50 8.61
N LYS A 89 -10.63 21.49 8.01
CA LYS A 89 -11.26 22.61 8.72
C LYS A 89 -12.61 22.25 9.32
N LEU A 90 -13.20 21.10 8.95
CA LEU A 90 -14.46 20.62 9.52
C LEU A 90 -14.29 20.32 11.02
N LYS A 91 -15.13 20.94 11.84
CA LYS A 91 -15.15 20.77 13.30
C LYS A 91 -16.46 20.21 13.81
N THR A 92 -17.54 20.40 13.06
CA THR A 92 -18.87 19.95 13.43
C THR A 92 -19.63 19.42 12.22
N PHE A 93 -20.54 18.48 12.48
CA PHE A 93 -21.65 18.16 11.59
C PHE A 93 -22.94 18.55 12.31
N SER A 94 -23.59 19.62 11.87
CA SER A 94 -24.68 20.28 12.59
C SER A 94 -24.28 20.53 14.06
N ASN A 95 -24.88 19.84 15.03
CA ASN A 95 -24.58 19.99 16.46
C ASN A 95 -23.56 18.96 17.00
N ILE A 96 -23.02 18.09 16.14
CA ILE A 96 -22.12 17.00 16.54
C ILE A 96 -20.68 17.46 16.37
N GLN A 97 -19.89 17.49 17.46
CA GLN A 97 -18.46 17.77 17.37
C GLN A 97 -17.69 16.60 16.76
N ILE A 98 -16.76 16.92 15.86
CA ILE A 98 -15.96 15.93 15.13
C ILE A 98 -14.46 16.27 15.15
N SER A 99 -13.65 15.26 14.84
CA SER A 99 -12.24 15.39 14.51
C SER A 99 -11.98 14.80 13.14
N VAL A 100 -11.25 15.53 12.31
CA VAL A 100 -10.79 15.06 11.00
C VAL A 100 -9.28 14.87 11.06
N SER A 101 -8.80 13.72 10.55
CA SER A 101 -7.38 13.43 10.47
C SER A 101 -7.06 12.65 9.19
N PRO A 102 -5.89 12.86 8.56
CA PRO A 102 -5.43 12.00 7.47
C PRO A 102 -5.41 10.53 7.92
N HIS A 103 -5.92 9.63 7.07
CA HIS A 103 -5.86 8.20 7.36
C HIS A 103 -4.41 7.70 7.30
N ALA A 104 -3.93 7.13 8.41
CA ALA A 104 -2.51 6.82 8.61
C ALA A 104 -1.89 5.90 7.55
N SER A 105 -2.62 4.89 7.06
CA SER A 105 -2.08 3.91 6.11
C SER A 105 -2.54 4.09 4.67
N LEU A 106 -3.68 4.72 4.41
CA LEU A 106 -4.28 4.80 3.08
C LEU A 106 -3.69 5.93 2.24
N ASN A 107 -3.07 6.92 2.88
CA ASN A 107 -2.30 7.97 2.23
C ASN A 107 -0.86 7.56 1.95
N SER A 108 -0.52 6.28 2.12
CA SER A 108 0.81 5.76 1.84
C SER A 108 0.74 4.59 0.88
N SER A 109 1.77 4.43 0.07
CA SER A 109 1.94 3.26 -0.79
C SER A 109 3.33 2.67 -0.58
N LYS A 110 3.47 1.37 -0.88
CA LYS A 110 4.75 0.68 -0.75
C LYS A 110 5.12 0.02 -2.06
N GLY A 111 6.32 0.29 -2.51
CA GLY A 111 6.90 -0.26 -3.73
C GLY A 111 8.20 -1.00 -3.48
N VAL A 112 8.57 -1.88 -4.40
CA VAL A 112 9.85 -2.59 -4.42
C VAL A 112 10.63 -2.14 -5.64
N ILE A 113 11.87 -1.71 -5.41
CA ILE A 113 12.87 -1.52 -6.46
C ILE A 113 13.92 -2.62 -6.36
N THR A 114 14.55 -2.93 -7.49
CA THR A 114 15.65 -3.90 -7.58
C THR A 114 16.82 -3.20 -8.25
N CYS A 115 17.94 -3.04 -7.53
CA CYS A 115 19.10 -2.32 -8.03
C CYS A 115 20.37 -2.84 -7.33
N GLY A 116 21.32 -3.34 -8.12
CA GLY A 116 22.55 -3.93 -7.60
C GLY A 116 23.54 -2.86 -7.12
N GLU A 117 23.54 -1.71 -7.78
CA GLU A 117 24.38 -0.56 -7.47
C GLU A 117 24.06 0.01 -6.08
N LEU A 118 22.81 -0.12 -5.64
CA LEU A 118 22.37 0.29 -4.29
C LEU A 118 22.55 -0.81 -3.24
N LEU A 119 23.23 -1.93 -3.51
CA LEU A 119 23.36 -3.04 -2.56
C LEU A 119 24.05 -2.64 -1.26
N ASN A 120 25.14 -1.87 -1.38
CA ASN A 120 26.01 -1.48 -0.27
C ASN A 120 25.78 -0.05 0.21
N VAL A 121 24.86 0.68 -0.41
CA VAL A 121 24.52 2.05 -0.01
C VAL A 121 23.65 2.00 1.26
N PRO A 122 23.97 2.78 2.32
CA PRO A 122 23.15 2.87 3.52
C PRO A 122 21.71 3.30 3.23
N THR A 123 20.74 2.78 3.99
CA THR A 123 19.32 3.09 3.75
C THR A 123 18.97 4.56 4.03
N GLU A 124 19.73 5.21 4.90
CA GLU A 124 19.58 6.60 5.31
C GLU A 124 19.98 7.54 4.17
N GLU A 125 21.06 7.21 3.46
CA GLU A 125 21.51 7.95 2.27
C GLU A 125 20.49 7.80 1.14
N ILE A 126 20.04 6.57 0.86
CA ILE A 126 19.01 6.32 -0.16
C ILE A 126 17.72 7.08 0.18
N LEU A 127 17.31 7.10 1.45
CA LEU A 127 16.14 7.85 1.88
C LEU A 127 16.33 9.34 1.59
N LYS A 128 17.45 9.92 2.01
CA LYS A 128 17.76 11.34 1.79
C LYS A 128 17.68 11.72 0.31
N GLU A 129 18.30 10.93 -0.57
CA GLU A 129 18.32 11.21 -2.02
C GLU A 129 16.95 11.00 -2.71
N LEU A 130 16.09 10.16 -2.14
CA LEU A 130 14.77 9.86 -2.70
C LEU A 130 13.60 10.63 -2.05
N GLN A 131 13.85 11.38 -0.97
CA GLN A 131 12.83 12.18 -0.28
C GLN A 131 12.11 13.16 -1.21
N GLY A 132 12.85 13.81 -2.13
CA GLY A 132 12.27 14.72 -3.12
C GLY A 132 11.29 14.07 -4.10
N GLN A 133 11.25 12.75 -4.17
CA GLN A 133 10.30 11.95 -4.95
C GLN A 133 9.18 11.35 -4.09
N GLY A 134 9.01 11.85 -2.86
CA GLY A 134 7.94 11.46 -1.95
C GLY A 134 8.20 10.16 -1.18
N VAL A 135 9.45 9.70 -1.09
CA VAL A 135 9.81 8.53 -0.27
C VAL A 135 9.99 8.97 1.19
N SER A 136 9.22 8.36 2.10
CA SER A 136 9.30 8.61 3.55
C SER A 136 10.03 7.54 4.33
N HIS A 137 10.15 6.33 3.78
CA HIS A 137 10.86 5.26 4.45
C HIS A 137 11.48 4.27 3.45
N VAL A 138 12.70 3.84 3.75
CA VAL A 138 13.43 2.84 2.97
C VAL A 138 13.74 1.66 3.86
N ARG A 139 13.43 0.44 3.40
CA ARG A 139 13.75 -0.80 4.09
C ARG A 139 14.43 -1.78 3.15
N ARG A 140 15.63 -2.23 3.51
CA ARG A 140 16.32 -3.29 2.76
C ARG A 140 15.74 -4.66 3.07
N ILE A 141 15.58 -5.47 2.03
CA ILE A 141 15.26 -6.89 2.20
C ILE A 141 16.58 -7.63 2.42
N SER A 142 16.67 -8.37 3.52
CA SER A 142 17.81 -9.21 3.84
C SER A 142 17.35 -10.67 3.96
N ILE A 143 18.22 -11.59 3.59
CA ILE A 143 18.00 -13.03 3.68
C ILE A 143 18.94 -13.62 4.71
N ARG A 144 18.51 -14.67 5.41
CA ARG A 144 19.43 -15.46 6.24
C ARG A 144 19.97 -16.62 5.43
N ARG A 145 21.29 -16.76 5.38
CA ARG A 145 22.02 -17.93 4.84
C ARG A 145 23.12 -18.28 5.83
N ASP A 146 23.19 -19.55 6.22
CA ASP A 146 24.23 -20.07 7.12
C ASP A 146 24.36 -19.27 8.43
N GLY A 147 23.22 -18.87 9.00
CA GLY A 147 23.15 -18.07 10.23
C GLY A 147 23.46 -16.57 10.06
N GLN A 148 23.97 -16.14 8.91
CA GLN A 148 24.31 -14.75 8.62
C GLN A 148 23.17 -14.02 7.91
N LEU A 149 22.97 -12.74 8.24
CA LEU A 149 22.00 -11.87 7.59
C LEU A 149 22.65 -11.16 6.41
N LEU A 150 22.31 -11.57 5.19
CA LEU A 150 22.84 -11.02 3.95
C LEU A 150 21.85 -10.03 3.33
N ASN A 151 22.35 -8.85 3.00
CA ASN A 151 21.60 -7.84 2.28
C ASN A 151 21.30 -8.29 0.85
N THR A 152 20.12 -7.93 0.33
CA THR A 152 19.77 -8.14 -1.08
C THR A 152 19.71 -6.81 -1.84
N LYS A 153 19.70 -6.91 -3.16
CA LYS A 153 19.50 -5.79 -4.09
C LYS A 153 18.08 -5.21 -4.10
N HIS A 154 17.19 -5.74 -3.24
CA HIS A 154 15.79 -5.33 -3.19
C HIS A 154 15.53 -4.37 -2.03
N LEU A 155 14.93 -3.23 -2.34
CA LEU A 155 14.55 -2.20 -1.37
C LEU A 155 13.04 -2.01 -1.42
N ILE A 156 12.42 -1.94 -0.24
CA ILE A 156 11.03 -1.53 -0.10
C ILE A 156 11.02 -0.04 0.21
N LEU A 157 10.38 0.72 -0.66
CA LEU A 157 10.16 2.15 -0.50
C LEU A 157 8.73 2.36 0.00
N THR A 158 8.56 3.22 1.00
CA THR A 158 7.26 3.75 1.41
C THR A 158 7.15 5.16 0.87
N PHE A 159 6.07 5.44 0.15
CA PHE A 159 5.75 6.75 -0.42
C PHE A 159 4.61 7.39 0.36
N ASP A 160 4.64 8.72 0.50
CA ASP A 160 3.58 9.53 1.14
C ASP A 160 2.40 9.83 0.20
N SER A 161 2.25 9.02 -0.83
CA SER A 161 1.12 9.06 -1.76
C SER A 161 0.36 7.74 -1.71
N ALA A 162 -0.98 7.85 -1.78
CA ALA A 162 -1.85 6.68 -1.94
C ALA A 162 -1.58 5.93 -3.25
N LYS A 163 -1.25 6.66 -4.32
CA LYS A 163 -0.90 6.10 -5.62
C LYS A 163 0.60 5.80 -5.68
N LEU A 164 0.94 4.57 -6.06
CA LEU A 164 2.32 4.16 -6.25
C LEU A 164 2.87 4.73 -7.57
N PRO A 165 4.03 5.38 -7.59
CA PRO A 165 4.69 5.77 -8.83
C PRO A 165 5.19 4.52 -9.57
N GLU A 166 5.18 4.53 -10.90
CA GLU A 166 5.69 3.41 -11.71
C GLU A 166 7.23 3.38 -11.76
N HIS A 167 7.86 4.54 -11.61
CA HIS A 167 9.29 4.71 -11.73
C HIS A 167 9.81 5.75 -10.73
N ILE A 168 11.07 5.60 -10.32
CA ILE A 168 11.82 6.64 -9.61
C ILE A 168 13.17 6.86 -10.31
N LYS A 169 13.79 8.00 -10.01
CA LYS A 169 15.18 8.30 -10.41
C LYS A 169 16.11 8.10 -9.21
N ALA A 170 17.11 7.25 -9.33
CA ALA A 170 18.16 7.07 -8.32
C ALA A 170 19.51 7.42 -8.95
N GLY A 171 20.06 8.58 -8.61
CA GLY A 171 21.21 9.15 -9.33
C GLY A 171 20.90 9.32 -10.82
N TYR A 172 21.66 8.65 -11.69
CA TYR A 172 21.45 8.65 -13.14
C TYR A 172 20.48 7.54 -13.61
N MET A 173 20.06 6.63 -12.73
CA MET A 173 19.24 5.46 -13.09
C MET A 173 17.76 5.76 -12.99
N ARG A 174 16.97 5.22 -13.93
CA ARG A 174 15.51 5.14 -13.84
C ARG A 174 15.11 3.73 -13.43
N LEU A 175 14.60 3.58 -12.21
CA LEU A 175 14.24 2.27 -11.64
C LEU A 175 12.73 2.08 -11.70
N SER A 176 12.28 0.90 -12.12
CA SER A 176 10.88 0.50 -12.04
C SER A 176 10.49 0.19 -10.60
N VAL A 177 9.31 0.64 -10.20
CA VAL A 177 8.74 0.41 -8.88
C VAL A 177 7.59 -0.58 -9.02
N ARG A 178 7.71 -1.74 -8.38
CA ARG A 178 6.65 -2.76 -8.34
C ARG A 178 5.86 -2.67 -7.05
N THR A 179 4.58 -3.00 -7.06
CA THR A 179 3.78 -3.05 -5.83
C THR A 179 4.41 -3.98 -4.80
N TYR A 180 4.58 -3.50 -3.56
CA TYR A 180 4.97 -4.36 -2.45
C TYR A 180 3.78 -5.17 -1.94
N ILE A 181 3.92 -6.49 -2.03
CA ILE A 181 3.00 -7.48 -1.43
C ILE A 181 3.67 -8.01 -0.16
N PRO A 182 3.14 -7.70 1.04
CA PRO A 182 3.67 -8.27 2.27
C PRO A 182 3.39 -9.78 2.32
N ASN A 183 4.27 -10.53 2.97
CA ASN A 183 3.98 -11.94 3.25
C ASN A 183 2.73 -12.03 4.13
N PRO A 184 1.82 -12.98 3.88
CA PRO A 184 0.63 -13.15 4.70
C PRO A 184 1.01 -13.36 6.17
N LEU A 185 0.31 -12.65 7.06
CA LEU A 185 0.53 -12.78 8.50
C LEU A 185 0.22 -14.22 8.91
N ARG A 186 1.24 -14.95 9.36
CA ARG A 186 1.13 -16.31 9.88
C ARG A 186 1.33 -16.31 11.39
N CYS A 187 0.45 -17.01 12.09
CA CYS A 187 0.60 -17.25 13.52
C CYS A 187 1.69 -18.29 13.77
N PHE A 188 2.75 -17.94 14.50
CA PHE A 188 3.83 -18.88 14.82
C PHE A 188 3.46 -19.95 15.87
N LYS A 189 2.26 -19.88 16.47
CA LYS A 189 1.73 -20.92 17.38
C LYS A 189 0.93 -21.97 16.62
N CYS A 190 -0.15 -21.58 15.96
CA CYS A 190 -1.05 -22.52 15.28
C CYS A 190 -0.80 -22.66 13.77
N GLN A 191 0.16 -21.92 13.22
CA GLN A 191 0.55 -21.93 11.79
C GLN A 191 -0.54 -21.46 10.80
N ARG A 192 -1.72 -21.07 11.30
CA ARG A 192 -2.79 -20.47 10.50
C ARG A 192 -2.52 -19.01 10.22
N PHE A 193 -3.06 -18.53 9.11
CA PHE A 193 -2.93 -17.14 8.71
C PHE A 193 -3.96 -16.22 9.40
N GLY A 194 -3.69 -14.91 9.35
CA GLY A 194 -4.63 -13.85 9.72
C GLY A 194 -4.51 -13.31 11.14
N HIS A 195 -3.65 -13.90 11.99
CA HIS A 195 -3.46 -13.44 13.37
C HIS A 195 -2.02 -13.67 13.87
N SER A 196 -1.63 -12.96 14.92
CA SER A 196 -0.32 -13.09 15.58
C SER A 196 -0.35 -14.17 16.66
N LYS A 197 0.83 -14.53 17.19
CA LYS A 197 0.95 -15.44 18.34
C LYS A 197 0.20 -14.89 19.57
N THR A 198 0.24 -13.58 19.78
CA THR A 198 -0.38 -12.91 20.94
C THR A 198 -1.91 -12.94 20.93
N SER A 199 -2.54 -12.91 19.75
CA SER A 199 -4.00 -13.02 19.61
C SER A 199 -4.47 -14.45 19.37
N CYS A 200 -3.57 -15.44 19.42
CA CYS A 200 -3.88 -16.81 19.10
C CYS A 200 -4.57 -17.53 20.26
N ARG A 201 -5.78 -18.02 20.00
CA ARG A 201 -6.54 -18.92 20.90
C ARG A 201 -6.33 -20.41 20.60
N GLY A 202 -5.53 -20.74 19.57
CA GLY A 202 -5.27 -22.12 19.15
C GLY A 202 -4.16 -22.80 19.93
N THR A 203 -3.94 -24.09 19.65
CA THR A 203 -2.86 -24.91 20.19
C THR A 203 -1.57 -24.76 19.37
N LEU A 204 -0.46 -25.22 19.94
CA LEU A 204 0.83 -25.30 19.24
C LEU A 204 0.74 -26.36 18.14
N ILE A 205 1.02 -25.95 16.90
CA ILE A 205 1.04 -26.80 15.72
C ILE A 205 2.43 -26.73 15.08
N CYS A 206 2.98 -27.89 14.76
CA CYS A 206 4.27 -28.01 14.09
C CYS A 206 4.19 -27.45 12.66
N ALA A 207 5.13 -26.56 12.30
CA ALA A 207 5.17 -25.94 10.98
C ALA A 207 5.60 -26.90 9.85
N ARG A 208 6.16 -28.06 10.21
CA ARG A 208 6.57 -29.11 9.26
C ARG A 208 5.45 -30.10 8.97
N CYS A 209 4.90 -30.75 10.00
CA CYS A 209 3.97 -31.87 9.82
C CYS A 209 2.51 -31.56 10.20
N ALA A 210 2.20 -30.32 10.60
CA ALA A 210 0.87 -29.88 11.04
C ALA A 210 0.28 -30.61 12.26
N GLU A 211 1.07 -31.42 12.97
CA GLU A 211 0.64 -32.10 14.19
C GLU A 211 0.77 -31.21 15.42
N VAL A 212 -0.06 -31.48 16.43
CA VAL A 212 -0.14 -30.71 17.67
C VAL A 212 1.01 -31.05 18.61
N GLY A 213 1.42 -30.08 19.45
CA GLY A 213 2.17 -30.35 20.67
C GLY A 213 3.69 -30.33 20.58
N HIS A 214 4.28 -29.93 19.44
CA HIS A 214 5.73 -29.78 19.31
C HIS A 214 6.13 -28.71 18.29
N GLU A 215 7.37 -28.24 18.38
CA GLU A 215 7.98 -27.29 17.45
C GLU A 215 8.61 -27.99 16.23
N SER A 216 8.89 -27.24 15.18
CA SER A 216 9.43 -27.81 13.92
C SER A 216 10.95 -28.03 13.92
N THR A 217 11.68 -27.56 14.94
CA THR A 217 13.15 -27.54 14.98
C THR A 217 13.75 -28.93 14.79
N ASP A 218 13.20 -29.92 15.50
CA ASP A 218 13.69 -31.31 15.51
C ASP A 218 12.66 -32.28 14.90
N CYS A 219 11.63 -31.77 14.24
CA CYS A 219 10.60 -32.60 13.64
C CYS A 219 11.13 -33.22 12.35
N THR A 220 11.19 -34.55 12.25
CA THR A 220 11.61 -35.31 11.05
C THR A 220 10.44 -35.90 10.27
N ARG A 221 9.20 -35.69 10.72
CA ARG A 221 7.99 -36.24 10.11
C ARG A 221 7.75 -35.69 8.71
N ALA A 222 6.95 -36.43 7.94
CA ALA A 222 6.52 -36.03 6.61
C ALA A 222 5.88 -34.63 6.61
N GLU A 223 6.17 -33.87 5.57
CA GLU A 223 5.71 -32.51 5.44
C GLU A 223 4.22 -32.44 5.15
N LYS A 224 3.53 -31.57 5.87
CA LYS A 224 2.10 -31.34 5.72
C LYS A 224 1.76 -29.90 6.09
N CYS A 225 1.02 -29.24 5.22
CA CYS A 225 0.57 -27.88 5.46
C CYS A 225 -0.78 -27.86 6.19
N VAL A 226 -0.84 -27.17 7.35
CA VAL A 226 -2.11 -26.99 8.09
C VAL A 226 -3.18 -26.22 7.30
N ASN A 227 -2.77 -25.38 6.35
CA ASN A 227 -3.68 -24.46 5.64
C ASN A 227 -4.29 -25.09 4.38
N CYS A 228 -3.49 -25.76 3.55
CA CYS A 228 -3.97 -26.37 2.30
C CYS A 228 -3.91 -27.90 2.29
N LYS A 229 -3.45 -28.54 3.37
CA LYS A 229 -3.26 -29.99 3.49
C LYS A 229 -2.28 -30.61 2.48
N GLY A 230 -1.52 -29.79 1.75
CA GLY A 230 -0.50 -30.24 0.78
C GLY A 230 0.78 -30.77 1.45
N THR A 231 1.56 -31.54 0.69
CA THR A 231 2.81 -32.20 1.10
C THR A 231 4.01 -31.25 1.04
N HIS A 232 3.94 -30.16 1.81
CA HIS A 232 5.01 -29.18 1.91
C HIS A 232 4.99 -28.49 3.28
N PHE A 233 6.12 -27.88 3.69
CA PHE A 233 6.17 -27.00 4.86
C PHE A 233 5.16 -25.84 4.80
N VAL A 234 4.63 -25.41 5.94
CA VAL A 234 3.63 -24.31 5.99
C VAL A 234 4.15 -22.98 5.43
N PHE A 235 5.47 -22.73 5.46
CA PHE A 235 6.08 -21.51 4.94
C PHE A 235 6.44 -21.57 3.45
N SER A 236 6.12 -22.68 2.77
CA SER A 236 6.42 -22.84 1.35
C SER A 236 5.53 -21.95 0.48
N LYS A 237 6.11 -20.84 -0.02
CA LYS A 237 5.37 -19.82 -0.78
C LYS A 237 4.92 -20.28 -2.16
N LEU A 238 5.70 -21.16 -2.79
CA LEU A 238 5.45 -21.61 -4.17
C LEU A 238 4.34 -22.66 -4.23
N PHE A 239 4.24 -23.50 -3.21
CA PHE A 239 3.37 -24.68 -3.23
C PHE A 239 2.07 -24.52 -2.43
N CYS A 240 1.97 -23.51 -1.55
CA CYS A 240 0.76 -23.29 -0.75
C CYS A 240 -0.29 -22.44 -1.47
N LEU A 241 -1.37 -23.07 -1.95
CA LEU A 241 -2.52 -22.39 -2.59
C LEU A 241 -3.07 -21.25 -1.73
N GLU A 242 -3.26 -21.48 -0.44
CA GLU A 242 -3.76 -20.47 0.51
C GLU A 242 -2.83 -19.23 0.61
N THR A 243 -1.51 -19.43 0.44
CA THR A 243 -0.54 -18.32 0.41
C THR A 243 -0.71 -17.51 -0.86
N ARG A 244 -0.89 -18.17 -2.01
CA ARG A 244 -1.14 -17.53 -3.31
C ARG A 244 -2.45 -16.74 -3.29
N GLU A 245 -3.52 -17.33 -2.78
CA GLU A 245 -4.83 -16.68 -2.66
C GLU A 245 -4.78 -15.45 -1.75
N ARG A 246 -4.09 -15.53 -0.60
CA ARG A 246 -3.91 -14.36 0.26
C ARG A 246 -3.07 -13.27 -0.40
N ASN A 247 -2.01 -13.62 -1.12
CA ASN A 247 -1.22 -12.64 -1.87
C ASN A 247 -2.08 -11.95 -2.93
N ASN A 248 -2.90 -12.70 -3.68
CA ASN A 248 -3.87 -12.15 -4.63
C ASN A 248 -4.90 -11.24 -3.93
N PHE A 249 -5.37 -11.62 -2.73
CA PHE A 249 -6.25 -10.77 -1.93
C PHE A 249 -5.56 -9.46 -1.51
N TYR A 250 -4.28 -9.48 -1.13
CA TYR A 250 -3.54 -8.25 -0.79
C TYR A 250 -3.31 -7.36 -2.01
N GLU A 251 -3.05 -7.92 -3.19
CA GLU A 251 -3.00 -7.22 -4.48
C GLU A 251 -4.37 -6.58 -4.80
N ASN A 252 -5.43 -7.38 -4.75
CA ASN A 252 -6.79 -6.96 -5.10
C ASN A 252 -7.36 -5.96 -4.10
N LYS A 253 -7.07 -6.04 -2.79
CA LYS A 253 -7.56 -5.05 -1.82
C LYS A 253 -7.02 -3.64 -2.08
N LYS A 254 -5.78 -3.51 -2.56
CA LYS A 254 -5.23 -2.20 -2.95
C LYS A 254 -5.92 -1.68 -4.22
N ALA A 255 -6.24 -2.56 -5.16
CA ALA A 255 -6.99 -2.21 -6.37
C ALA A 255 -8.47 -1.90 -6.09
N ASP A 256 -9.15 -2.67 -5.24
CA ASP A 256 -10.59 -2.57 -4.90
C ASP A 256 -10.92 -1.40 -3.98
N PHE A 257 -10.00 -0.99 -3.12
CA PHE A 257 -10.16 0.24 -2.35
C PHE A 257 -10.19 1.47 -3.28
N VAL A 258 -9.49 1.39 -4.41
CA VAL A 258 -9.41 2.42 -5.47
C VAL A 258 -10.53 2.28 -6.52
N SER A 259 -10.99 1.04 -6.82
CA SER A 259 -11.91 0.74 -7.94
C SER A 259 -13.40 0.62 -7.56
N ARG A 260 -13.76 0.33 -6.29
CA ARG A 260 -15.18 0.32 -5.87
C ARG A 260 -15.86 1.70 -5.94
N SER A 261 -15.12 2.77 -6.23
CA SER A 261 -15.67 4.10 -6.56
C SER A 261 -16.21 4.22 -8.00
N GLN A 262 -16.05 3.21 -8.86
CA GLN A 262 -16.55 3.27 -10.25
C GLN A 262 -17.86 2.49 -10.48
N LYS A 263 -18.29 1.63 -9.55
CA LYS A 263 -19.53 0.83 -9.72
C LYS A 263 -20.81 1.51 -9.24
N THR A 264 -20.74 2.62 -8.51
CA THR A 264 -21.92 3.39 -8.11
C THR A 264 -22.43 4.34 -9.20
N HIS A 265 -21.64 4.60 -10.25
CA HIS A 265 -22.04 5.46 -11.39
C HIS A 265 -22.75 4.73 -12.53
N LYS A 266 -22.93 3.40 -12.47
CA LYS A 266 -23.62 2.65 -13.55
C LYS A 266 -25.03 2.16 -13.20
N ILE A 267 -25.56 2.49 -12.02
CA ILE A 267 -26.93 2.12 -11.63
C ILE A 267 -27.89 3.33 -11.68
N SER A 268 -27.38 4.57 -11.75
CA SER A 268 -28.21 5.78 -11.90
C SER A 268 -28.67 6.05 -13.34
N ASP A 269 -27.95 5.56 -14.36
CA ASP A 269 -28.18 5.98 -15.75
C ASP A 269 -29.08 5.03 -16.55
N THR A 270 -29.52 3.91 -15.98
CA THR A 270 -30.42 2.95 -16.63
C THR A 270 -31.90 3.09 -16.25
N ASN A 271 -32.26 3.98 -15.33
CA ASN A 271 -33.66 4.21 -14.93
C ASN A 271 -34.24 5.56 -15.40
N ALA A 272 -33.56 6.31 -16.26
CA ALA A 272 -34.06 7.57 -16.85
C ALA A 272 -34.54 7.43 -18.31
N ARG A 273 -34.83 6.20 -18.76
CA ARG A 273 -35.51 5.93 -20.04
C ARG A 273 -36.51 4.79 -19.87
N LYS A 274 -37.63 5.09 -19.24
CA LYS A 274 -38.95 4.49 -19.48
C LYS A 274 -40.01 5.46 -19.00
#